data_AF-A0A3C0TX84-F1
#
_entry.id   AF-A0A3C0TX84-F1
#
_cell.length_a   1.000
_cell.length_b   1.000
_cell.length_c   1.000
_cell.angle_alpha   90.00
_cell.angle_beta   90.00
_cell.angle_gamma   90.00
#
_symmetry.space_group_name_H-M   'P 1'
#
loop_
_entity.id
_entity.type
_entity.pdbx_description
1 polymer ?
#
loop_
_entity_poly.entity_id
_entity_poly.type
_entity_poly.pdbx_seq_one_letter_code
_entity_poly.pdbx_strand_id
1 'polypeptide(L)' 'MDFIRDWVENSPYAQSLGVKLTSLSETGAAFLLPFNERNANPGGALHGGVYASLSSIGGHAG' A
#
# COMPACT_ATOMS: atom_id res chain seq x y z
N MET A 1 14.70 8.19 5.99
CA MET A 1 13.43 7.51 6.33
C MET A 1 12.23 8.43 6.11
N ASP A 2 12.30 9.69 6.53
CA ASP A 2 11.19 10.67 6.37
C ASP A 2 10.73 10.84 4.92
N PHE A 3 11.65 10.89 3.95
CA PHE A 3 11.30 10.92 2.53
C PHE A 3 10.47 9.71 2.07
N ILE A 4 10.76 8.50 2.56
CA ILE A 4 10.01 7.28 2.19
C ILE A 4 8.60 7.37 2.78
N ARG A 5 8.49 7.78 4.05
CA ARG A 5 7.22 8.02 4.70
C ARG A 5 6.39 9.05 3.93
N ASP A 6 6.96 10.21 3.65
CA ASP A 6 6.30 11.29 2.92
C ASP A 6 5.87 10.85 1.53
N TRP A 7 6.72 10.11 0.82
CA TRP A 7 6.41 9.59 -0.51
C TRP A 7 5.21 8.62 -0.47
N VAL A 8 5.18 7.66 0.44
CA VAL A 8 4.05 6.72 0.57
C VAL A 8 2.80 7.46 1.02
N GLU A 9 2.88 8.21 2.13
CA GLU A 9 1.72 8.81 2.78
C GLU A 9 1.07 9.91 1.94
N ASN A 10 1.85 10.58 1.08
CA ASN A 10 1.34 11.60 0.16
C ASN A 10 1.19 11.11 -1.29
N SER A 11 1.43 9.83 -1.58
CA SER A 11 1.17 9.27 -2.91
C SER A 11 -0.33 9.19 -3.17
N PRO A 12 -0.89 9.94 -4.15
CA PRO A 12 -2.32 9.89 -4.43
C PRO A 12 -2.78 8.49 -4.80
N TYR A 13 -1.91 7.70 -5.43
CA TYR A 13 -2.22 6.32 -5.80
C TYR A 13 -2.31 5.42 -4.55
N ALA A 14 -1.33 5.48 -3.65
CA ALA A 14 -1.36 4.70 -2.41
C ALA A 14 -2.57 5.06 -1.54
N GLN A 15 -2.87 6.36 -1.42
CA GLN A 15 -4.07 6.86 -0.75
C GLN A 15 -5.37 6.36 -1.41
N SER A 16 -5.43 6.34 -2.74
CA SER A 16 -6.61 5.87 -3.48
C SER A 16 -6.90 4.39 -3.23
N LEU A 17 -5.86 3.59 -2.97
CA LEU A 17 -6.02 2.19 -2.60
C LEU A 17 -6.35 2.02 -1.11
N GLY A 18 -6.01 2.99 -0.27
CA GLY A 18 -6.16 2.92 1.19
C GLY A 18 -4.96 2.29 1.90
N VAL A 19 -3.78 2.28 1.26
CA VAL A 19 -2.54 1.77 1.85
C VAL A 19 -2.11 2.67 3.01
N LYS A 20 -1.65 2.04 4.09
CA LYS A 20 -1.12 2.72 5.27
C LYS A 20 0.26 2.16 5.60
N LEU A 21 1.24 3.03 5.81
CA LEU A 21 2.53 2.65 6.37
C LEU A 21 2.38 2.47 7.89
N THR A 22 2.56 1.26 8.40
CA THR A 22 2.39 0.97 9.84
C THR A 22 3.70 0.89 10.59
N SER A 23 4.80 0.57 9.90
CA SER A 23 6.15 0.60 10.47
C SER A 23 7.17 0.93 9.37
N LEU A 24 8.23 1.63 9.75
CA LEU A 24 9.38 1.93 8.91
C LEU A 24 10.63 1.90 9.77
N SER A 25 11.61 1.11 9.36
CA SER A 25 12.92 0.96 10.01
C SER A 25 14.02 0.85 8.97
N GLU A 26 15.27 0.78 9.43
CA GLU A 26 16.45 0.52 8.58
C GLU A 26 16.42 -0.82 7.87
N THR A 27 15.61 -1.77 8.34
CA THR A 27 15.53 -3.12 7.79
C THR A 27 14.29 -3.33 6.92
N GLY A 28 13.42 -2.33 6.79
CA GLY A 28 12.30 -2.36 5.86
C GLY A 28 11.06 -1.59 6.33
N ALA A 29 9.95 -1.84 5.64
CA ALA A 29 8.67 -1.19 5.85
C ALA A 29 7.54 -2.24 5.97
N ALA A 30 6.55 -1.94 6.81
CA ALA A 30 5.33 -2.72 6.93
C ALA A 30 4.13 -1.88 6.50
N PHE A 31 3.23 -2.50 5.74
CA PHE A 31 2.04 -1.84 5.20
C PHE A 31 0.77 -2.56 5.62
N LEU A 32 -0.29 -1.79 5.81
CA LEU A 32 -1.65 -2.28 5.99
C LEU A 32 -2.51 -1.80 4.82
N LEU A 33 -3.26 -2.72 4.22
CA LEU A 33 -4.31 -2.41 3.25
C LEU A 33 -5.63 -2.97 3.79
N PRO A 34 -6.48 -2.14 4.42
CA PRO A 34 -7.80 -2.57 4.86
C PRO A 34 -8.65 -3.02 3.67
N PHE A 35 -9.48 -4.04 3.87
CA PHE A 35 -10.45 -4.44 2.84
C PHE A 35 -11.38 -3.26 2.53
N ASN A 36 -11.59 -3.02 1.23
CA ASN A 36 -12.54 -2.05 0.73
C ASN A 36 -13.18 -2.61 -0.53
N GLU A 37 -14.51 -2.64 -0.59
CA GLU A 37 -15.28 -3.21 -1.71
C GLU A 37 -14.93 -2.55 -3.05
N ARG A 38 -14.53 -1.27 -3.05
CA ARG A 38 -14.08 -0.56 -4.27
C ARG A 38 -12.85 -1.20 -4.93
N ASN A 39 -12.07 -1.94 -4.16
CA ASN A 39 -10.84 -2.61 -4.59
C ASN A 39 -11.08 -4.10 -4.84
N ALA A 40 -12.31 -4.60 -4.70
CA ALA A 40 -12.65 -6.00 -4.84
C ALA A 40 -13.20 -6.31 -6.24
N ASN A 41 -13.00 -7.56 -6.66
CA ASN A 41 -13.70 -8.16 -7.79
C ASN A 41 -15.15 -8.50 -7.40
N PRO A 42 -16.03 -8.73 -8.40
CA PRO A 42 -17.26 -9.48 -8.17
C PRO A 42 -16.96 -10.79 -7.42
N GLY A 43 -17.65 -11.02 -6.30
CA GLY A 43 -17.37 -12.12 -5.37
C GLY A 43 -16.57 -11.73 -4.13
N GLY A 44 -16.18 -10.45 -3.98
CA GLY A 44 -15.67 -9.88 -2.72
C GLY A 44 -14.19 -10.16 -2.45
N ALA A 45 -13.48 -10.87 -3.33
CA ALA A 45 -12.04 -11.01 -3.25
C ALA A 45 -11.34 -9.73 -3.72
N LEU A 46 -10.26 -9.32 -3.05
CA LEU A 46 -9.48 -8.16 -3.48
C LEU A 46 -8.94 -8.37 -4.91
N HIS A 47 -9.02 -7.35 -5.75
CA HIS A 47 -8.59 -7.41 -7.14
C HIS A 47 -7.08 -7.66 -7.22
N GLY A 48 -6.66 -8.59 -8.09
CA GLY A 48 -5.24 -9.00 -8.25
C GLY A 48 -4.27 -7.84 -8.47
N GLY A 49 -4.67 -6.85 -9.28
CA GLY A 49 -3.90 -5.62 -9.49
C GLY A 49 -3.68 -4.79 -8.23
N VAL A 50 -4.57 -4.86 -7.23
CA VAL A 50 -4.38 -4.15 -5.96
C VAL A 50 -3.31 -4.83 -5.11
N TYR A 51 -3.25 -6.17 -5.12
CA TYR A 51 -2.13 -6.91 -4.51
C TYR A 51 -0.79 -6.56 -5.18
N ALA A 52 -0.76 -6.59 -6.51
CA ALA A 52 0.44 -6.24 -7.28
C ALA A 52 0.92 -4.81 -6.97
N SER A 53 0.00 -3.86 -6.87
CA SER A 53 0.32 -2.48 -6.49
C SER A 53 0.86 -2.35 -5.09
N LEU A 54 0.29 -3.05 -4.10
CA LEU A 54 0.83 -3.07 -2.74
C LEU A 54 2.25 -3.65 -2.71
N SER A 55 2.50 -4.75 -3.43
CA SER A 55 3.84 -5.33 -3.56
C SER A 55 4.82 -4.36 -4.22
N SER A 56 4.39 -3.63 -5.26
CA SER A 56 5.23 -2.64 -5.93
C SER A 56 5.55 -1.45 -5.03
N ILE A 57 4.57 -0.93 -4.28
CA ILE A 57 4.80 0.14 -3.29
C ILE A 57 5.79 -0.33 -2.23
N GLY A 58 5.61 -1.54 -1.69
CA GLY A 58 6.52 -2.12 -0.71
C GLY A 58 7.94 -2.30 -1.24
N GLY A 59 8.08 -2.75 -2.49
CA GLY A 59 9.40 -2.93 -3.13
C GLY A 59 10.15 -1.62 -3.40
N HIS A 60 9.45 -0.51 -3.63
CA HIS A 60 10.09 0.81 -3.78
C HIS A 60 10.42 1.48 -2.45
N ALA A 61 9.76 1.08 -1.36
CA ALA A 61 9.98 1.66 -0.03
C ALA A 61 11.07 0.96 0.78
N GLY A 62 11.47 -0.26 0.39
CA GLY A 62 12.49 -1.08 1.02
C GLY A 62 13.89 -0.91 0.45
#